data_AF-A0A7X1GR84-F1
#
_entry.id   AF-A0A7X1GR84-F1
#
_cell.length_a   1.000
_cell.length_b   1.000
_cell.length_c   1.000
_cell.angle_alpha   90.00
_cell.angle_beta   90.00
_cell.angle_gamma   90.00
#
_symmetry.space_group_name_H-M   'P 1'
#
loop_
_entity.id
_entity.type
_entity.pdbx_description
1 polymer ?
#
loop_
_entity_poly.entity_id
_entity_poly.type
_entity_poly.pdbx_seq_one_letter_code
_entity_poly.pdbx_strand_id
1 'polypeptide(L)'
;MRDYLARHGRGERRLIRERCREYLHFRKRVAAFQSRYFQSHCHAACFQQQRSACCSKDGIVTFFADLVVNAVVSEPSALDALIASLRTPRNDMKCVYLGPAGCRWQLKPIVCEMFICDRAKLEVFAASSRASAMWDALKKEEMSFRWPDQVVLFDELESRFMAAGVSSSLMYLHNSPGLIRIKKKAGLL
;
A
#
# COMPACT_ATOMS: atom_id res chain seq x y z
N MET A 1 -0.83 13.62 9.22
CA MET A 1 -0.93 12.27 9.80
C MET A 1 -0.07 12.11 11.06
N ARG A 2 1.26 12.30 11.01
CA ARG A 2 2.14 12.13 12.18
C ARG A 2 1.70 12.97 13.38
N ASP A 3 1.45 14.27 13.15
CA ASP A 3 1.07 15.18 14.23
C ASP A 3 -0.30 14.84 14.81
N TYR A 4 -1.21 14.28 14.01
CA TYR A 4 -2.48 13.73 14.50
C TYR A 4 -2.23 12.55 15.45
N LEU A 5 -1.43 11.56 15.03
CA LEU A 5 -1.11 10.40 15.86
C LEU A 5 -0.33 10.78 17.13
N ALA A 6 0.54 11.78 17.06
CA ALA A 6 1.28 12.29 18.21
C ALA A 6 0.35 12.97 19.22
N ARG A 7 -0.58 13.83 18.76
CA ARG A 7 -1.54 14.53 19.62
C ARG A 7 -2.53 13.58 20.33
N HIS A 8 -2.97 12.52 19.66
CA HIS A 8 -3.97 11.58 20.20
C HIS A 8 -3.35 10.36 20.91
N GLY A 9 -2.02 10.21 20.82
CA GLY A 9 -1.25 9.24 21.60
C GLY A 9 -1.50 7.77 21.25
N ARG A 10 -1.19 6.89 22.21
CA ARG A 10 -1.17 5.43 22.01
C ARG A 10 -2.55 4.81 21.83
N GLY A 11 -3.59 5.36 22.48
CA GLY A 11 -4.96 4.85 22.39
C GLY A 11 -5.49 4.91 20.96
N GLU A 12 -5.28 6.06 20.30
CA GLU A 12 -5.68 6.28 18.92
C GLU A 12 -4.95 5.36 17.95
N ARG A 13 -3.64 5.19 18.12
CA ARG A 13 -2.85 4.23 17.33
C ARG A 13 -3.37 2.80 17.47
N ARG A 14 -3.72 2.38 18.69
CA ARG A 14 -4.30 1.04 18.95
C ARG A 14 -5.66 0.88 18.27
N LEU A 15 -6.52 1.89 18.38
CA LEU A 15 -7.84 1.88 17.76
C LEU A 15 -7.76 1.77 16.24
N ILE A 16 -6.93 2.59 15.59
CA ILE A 16 -6.72 2.52 14.14
C ILE A 16 -6.14 1.15 13.76
N ARG A 17 -5.16 0.64 14.52
CA ARG A 17 -4.56 -0.68 14.26
C ARG A 17 -5.61 -1.80 14.35
N GLU A 18 -6.52 -1.75 15.31
CA GLU A 18 -7.61 -2.73 15.44
C GLU A 18 -8.56 -2.68 14.25
N ARG A 19 -8.94 -1.49 13.79
CA ARG A 19 -9.74 -1.33 12.55
C ARG A 19 -9.03 -1.88 11.32
N CYS A 20 -7.71 -1.85 11.31
CA CYS A 20 -6.90 -2.39 10.22
C CYS A 20 -6.65 -3.91 10.34
N ARG A 21 -7.20 -4.61 11.33
CA ARG A 21 -6.83 -6.02 11.61
C ARG A 21 -7.03 -6.95 10.41
N GLU A 22 -8.20 -6.92 9.78
CA GLU A 22 -8.51 -7.76 8.62
C GLU A 22 -7.61 -7.40 7.42
N TYR A 23 -7.38 -6.10 7.21
CA TYR A 23 -6.44 -5.63 6.20
C TYR A 23 -5.01 -6.11 6.45
N LEU A 24 -4.52 -6.04 7.69
CA LEU A 24 -3.19 -6.53 8.05
C LEU A 24 -3.08 -8.05 7.88
N HIS A 25 -4.16 -8.80 8.14
CA HIS A 25 -4.22 -10.23 7.87
C HIS A 25 -4.15 -10.52 6.36
N PHE A 26 -4.93 -9.82 5.55
CA PHE A 26 -4.84 -9.86 4.09
C PHE A 26 -3.42 -9.57 3.60
N ARG A 27 -2.77 -8.51 4.12
CA ARG A 27 -1.39 -8.15 3.74
C ARG A 27 -0.37 -9.24 4.08
N LYS A 28 -0.53 -9.95 5.21
CA LYS A 28 0.30 -11.13 5.53
C LYS A 28 0.11 -12.27 4.51
N ARG A 29 -1.12 -12.53 4.08
CA ARG A 29 -1.43 -13.55 3.07
C ARG A 29 -0.84 -13.20 1.71
N VAL A 30 -0.91 -11.94 1.29
CA VAL A 30 -0.26 -11.46 0.05
C VAL A 30 1.26 -11.64 0.12
N ALA A 31 1.88 -11.25 1.24
CA ALA A 31 3.33 -11.40 1.42
C ALA A 31 3.75 -12.88 1.37
N ALA A 32 3.01 -13.76 2.03
CA ALA A 32 3.25 -15.21 1.99
C ALA A 32 3.09 -15.78 0.57
N PHE A 33 2.08 -15.34 -0.18
CA PHE A 33 1.89 -15.71 -1.58
C PHE A 33 3.09 -15.30 -2.44
N GLN A 34 3.55 -14.04 -2.31
CA GLN A 34 4.70 -13.55 -3.08
C GLN A 34 6.00 -14.26 -2.72
N SER A 35 6.26 -14.49 -1.43
CA SER A 35 7.43 -15.24 -1.01
C SER A 35 7.40 -16.67 -1.59
N ARG A 36 6.24 -17.32 -1.58
CA ARG A 36 6.11 -18.69 -2.08
C ARG A 36 6.31 -18.81 -3.59
N TYR A 37 5.71 -17.91 -4.38
CA TYR A 37 5.63 -18.10 -5.84
C TYR A 37 6.54 -17.16 -6.65
N PHE A 38 6.95 -16.03 -6.08
CA PHE A 38 7.63 -14.94 -6.82
C PHE A 38 8.99 -14.56 -6.24
N GLN A 39 9.43 -15.15 -5.12
CA GLN A 39 10.71 -14.79 -4.50
C GLN A 39 11.90 -14.96 -5.45
N SER A 40 11.95 -16.06 -6.21
CA SER A 40 13.00 -16.33 -7.20
C SER A 40 13.02 -15.32 -8.37
N HIS A 41 11.87 -14.75 -8.73
CA HIS A 41 11.74 -13.83 -9.87
C HIS A 41 11.90 -12.37 -9.45
N CYS A 42 11.26 -11.97 -8.36
CA CYS A 42 11.15 -10.58 -7.95
C CYS A 42 12.24 -10.15 -6.93
N HIS A 43 12.68 -11.03 -6.02
CA HIS A 43 13.62 -10.65 -4.96
C HIS A 43 15.05 -10.45 -5.48
N ALA A 44 15.54 -11.38 -6.30
CA ALA A 44 16.88 -11.29 -6.91
C ALA A 44 16.97 -10.16 -7.95
N ALA A 45 15.97 -10.00 -8.81
CA ALA A 45 16.05 -9.05 -9.93
C ALA A 45 15.66 -7.60 -9.56
N CYS A 46 14.76 -7.38 -8.61
CA CYS A 46 14.25 -6.03 -8.31
C CYS A 46 14.81 -5.43 -7.02
N PHE A 47 15.02 -6.24 -5.97
CA PHE A 47 15.48 -5.76 -4.67
C PHE A 47 16.99 -5.91 -4.47
N GLN A 48 17.58 -7.07 -4.81
CA GLN A 48 19.05 -7.25 -4.72
C GLN A 48 19.81 -6.45 -5.79
N GLN A 49 19.32 -6.44 -7.04
CA GLN A 49 19.95 -5.63 -8.11
C GLN A 49 19.53 -4.16 -8.10
N GLN A 50 18.68 -3.73 -7.14
CA GLN A 50 18.21 -2.34 -6.98
C GLN A 50 17.56 -1.72 -8.23
N ARG A 51 17.16 -2.54 -9.20
CA ARG A 51 16.69 -2.06 -10.50
C ARG A 51 15.26 -1.55 -10.45
N SER A 52 14.41 -2.10 -9.57
CA SER A 52 12.95 -1.96 -9.66
C SER A 52 12.50 -2.03 -11.13
N ALA A 53 13.05 -2.97 -11.90
CA ALA A 53 13.10 -2.82 -13.37
C ALA A 53 11.69 -2.73 -13.99
N CYS A 54 10.73 -3.41 -13.35
CA CYS A 54 9.31 -3.42 -13.69
C CYS A 54 8.44 -2.42 -12.90
N CYS A 55 8.97 -1.72 -11.90
CA CYS A 55 8.26 -0.68 -11.15
C CYS A 55 8.84 0.69 -11.55
N SER A 56 8.09 1.46 -12.34
CA SER A 56 8.50 2.81 -12.72
C SER A 56 8.59 3.74 -11.51
N LYS A 57 9.49 4.73 -11.59
CA LYS A 57 9.73 5.75 -10.57
C LYS A 57 8.47 6.48 -10.13
N ASP A 58 7.58 6.72 -11.08
CA ASP A 58 6.35 7.50 -10.92
C ASP A 58 5.06 6.64 -10.92
N GLY A 59 5.19 5.30 -10.97
CA GLY A 59 4.05 4.40 -11.18
C GLY A 59 3.33 3.92 -9.92
N ILE A 60 3.85 4.22 -8.72
CA ILE A 60 3.27 3.73 -7.47
C ILE A 60 2.39 4.82 -6.85
N VAL A 61 1.10 4.76 -7.16
CA VAL A 61 0.08 5.53 -6.43
C VAL A 61 0.11 5.10 -4.97
N THR A 62 0.33 6.07 -4.07
CA THR A 62 0.30 5.87 -2.62
C THR A 62 -0.96 6.54 -2.08
N PHE A 63 -1.87 5.77 -1.49
CA PHE A 63 -3.05 6.34 -0.85
C PHE A 63 -2.68 6.94 0.51
N PHE A 64 -3.47 7.92 0.96
CA PHE A 64 -3.32 8.43 2.33
C PHE A 64 -3.49 7.31 3.37
N ALA A 65 -4.42 6.39 3.13
CA ALA A 65 -4.62 5.22 3.96
C ALA A 65 -3.36 4.32 4.06
N ASP A 66 -2.57 4.16 3.00
CA ASP A 66 -1.31 3.40 3.05
C ASP A 66 -0.34 4.01 4.08
N LEU A 67 -0.24 5.34 4.11
CA LEU A 67 0.59 6.06 5.10
C LEU A 67 0.07 5.84 6.52
N VAL A 68 -1.24 5.91 6.72
CA VAL A 68 -1.87 5.71 8.04
C VAL A 68 -1.62 4.30 8.55
N VAL A 69 -1.88 3.28 7.72
CA VAL A 69 -1.67 1.88 8.13
C VAL A 69 -0.19 1.63 8.42
N ASN A 70 0.71 2.08 7.55
CA ASN A 70 2.15 1.96 7.79
C ASN A 70 2.57 2.65 9.09
N ALA A 71 2.02 3.83 9.40
CA ALA A 71 2.36 4.58 10.61
C ALA A 71 1.86 3.99 11.93
N VAL A 72 0.80 3.18 11.88
CA VAL A 72 0.32 2.47 13.08
C VAL A 72 0.99 1.11 13.27
N VAL A 73 1.76 0.60 12.30
CA VAL A 73 2.54 -0.66 12.43
C VAL A 73 4.06 -0.44 12.45
N SER A 74 4.53 0.77 12.16
CA SER A 74 5.95 1.11 12.18
C SER A 74 6.36 1.77 13.49
N GLU A 75 7.62 1.55 13.86
CA GLU A 75 8.29 2.36 14.88
C GLU A 75 8.49 3.82 14.39
N PRO A 76 8.57 4.80 15.30
CA PRO A 76 8.77 6.20 14.94
C PRO A 76 10.00 6.44 14.05
N SER A 77 11.13 5.79 14.35
CA SER A 77 12.37 5.93 13.58
C SER A 77 12.25 5.44 12.14
N ALA A 78 11.46 4.39 11.89
CA ALA A 78 11.19 3.90 10.54
C ALA A 78 10.36 4.91 9.72
N LEU A 79 9.42 5.60 10.38
CA LEU A 79 8.65 6.67 9.73
C LEU A 79 9.49 7.90 9.43
N ASP A 80 10.39 8.27 10.33
CA ASP A 80 11.32 9.38 10.09
C ASP A 80 12.27 9.08 8.93
N ALA A 81 12.76 7.84 8.83
CA ALA A 81 13.58 7.41 7.70
C ALA A 81 12.80 7.46 6.37
N LEU A 82 11.53 7.06 6.37
CA LEU A 82 10.65 7.15 5.20
C LEU A 82 10.44 8.62 4.77
N ILE A 83 10.12 9.51 5.72
CA ILE A 83 9.94 10.95 5.47
C ILE A 83 11.23 11.59 4.95
N ALA A 84 12.38 11.24 5.51
CA ALA A 84 13.68 11.75 5.06
C ALA A 84 13.94 11.41 3.58
N SER A 85 13.55 10.21 3.14
CA SER A 85 13.64 9.77 1.73
C SER A 85 12.86 10.65 0.77
N LEU A 86 11.71 11.16 1.21
CA LEU A 86 10.85 12.04 0.41
C LEU A 86 11.39 13.47 0.34
N ARG A 87 12.09 13.92 1.39
CA ARG A 87 12.72 15.26 1.44
C ARG A 87 14.00 15.33 0.62
N THR A 88 14.76 14.25 0.59
CA THR A 88 16.03 14.16 -0.15
C THR A 88 16.02 12.89 -0.99
N PRO A 89 15.23 12.87 -2.09
CA PRO A 89 15.12 11.68 -2.93
C PRO A 89 16.45 11.40 -3.60
N ARG A 90 16.83 10.12 -3.60
CA ARG A 90 17.95 9.63 -4.40
C ARG A 90 17.55 9.63 -5.87
N ASN A 91 18.43 10.11 -6.74
CA ASN A 91 18.18 10.16 -8.19
C ASN A 91 18.75 8.97 -8.96
N ASP A 92 19.57 8.15 -8.31
CA ASP A 92 20.19 6.95 -8.90
C ASP A 92 19.29 5.71 -8.85
N MET A 93 18.15 5.80 -8.16
CA MET A 93 17.16 4.72 -8.04
C MET A 93 15.88 5.06 -8.79
N LYS A 94 15.22 4.04 -9.35
CA LYS A 94 13.87 4.21 -9.88
C LYS A 94 12.88 4.49 -8.74
N CYS A 95 12.86 3.73 -7.65
CA CYS A 95 11.91 3.96 -6.57
C CYS A 95 12.47 4.88 -5.47
N VAL A 96 11.77 5.99 -5.16
CA VAL A 96 12.17 6.97 -4.13
C VAL A 96 12.17 6.39 -2.70
N TYR A 97 11.50 5.26 -2.51
CA TYR A 97 11.39 4.58 -1.21
C TYR A 97 12.41 3.44 -1.02
N LEU A 98 13.26 3.17 -2.01
CA LEU A 98 14.31 2.17 -1.88
C LEU A 98 15.54 2.77 -1.18
N GLY A 99 16.05 2.05 -0.18
CA GLY A 99 17.35 2.28 0.44
C GLY A 99 18.30 1.10 0.24
N PRO A 100 19.54 1.19 0.77
CA PRO A 100 20.53 0.12 0.67
C PRO A 100 20.05 -1.23 1.24
N ALA A 101 19.23 -1.19 2.29
CA ALA A 101 18.65 -2.38 2.92
C ALA A 101 17.31 -2.84 2.28
N GLY A 102 16.89 -2.24 1.16
CA GLY A 102 15.62 -2.54 0.49
C GLY A 102 14.55 -1.47 0.70
N CYS A 103 13.28 -1.86 0.63
CA CYS A 103 12.14 -0.94 0.76
C CYS A 103 12.09 -0.36 2.17
N ARG A 104 11.95 0.97 2.28
CA ARG A 104 11.85 1.67 3.57
C ARG A 104 10.45 1.62 4.20
N TRP A 105 9.45 1.13 3.46
CA TRP A 105 8.13 0.89 4.02
C TRP A 105 8.14 -0.38 4.86
N GLN A 106 7.67 -0.29 6.11
CA GLN A 106 7.40 -1.49 6.92
C GLN A 106 6.24 -2.29 6.30
N LEU A 107 5.23 -1.59 5.80
CA LEU A 107 4.13 -2.13 5.03
C LEU A 107 4.01 -1.34 3.74
N LYS A 108 4.35 -1.93 2.59
CA LYS A 108 4.38 -1.25 1.29
C LYS A 108 3.00 -0.65 0.94
N PRO A 109 2.92 0.39 0.10
CA PRO A 109 1.64 0.80 -0.48
C PRO A 109 0.95 -0.40 -1.15
N ILE A 110 -0.38 -0.52 -1.01
CA ILE A 110 -1.11 -1.68 -1.54
C ILE A 110 -0.92 -1.87 -3.04
N VAL A 111 -0.84 -0.79 -3.80
CA VAL A 111 -0.58 -0.85 -5.24
C VAL A 111 0.78 -1.48 -5.53
N CYS A 112 1.80 -1.17 -4.73
CA CYS A 112 3.13 -1.76 -4.86
C CYS A 112 3.13 -3.23 -4.46
N GLU A 113 2.48 -3.59 -3.35
CA GLU A 113 2.38 -4.99 -2.93
C GLU A 113 1.57 -5.82 -3.94
N MET A 114 0.47 -5.28 -4.46
CA MET A 114 -0.39 -6.00 -5.40
C MET A 114 0.09 -5.94 -6.85
N PHE A 115 1.33 -5.52 -7.08
CA PHE A 115 1.93 -5.46 -8.40
C PHE A 115 2.81 -6.69 -8.67
N ILE A 116 2.56 -7.35 -9.79
CA ILE A 116 3.41 -8.40 -10.37
C ILE A 116 3.57 -8.06 -11.85
N CYS A 117 4.80 -8.07 -12.35
CA CYS A 117 5.05 -7.76 -13.75
C CYS A 117 4.56 -8.87 -14.67
N ASP A 118 4.21 -8.52 -15.90
CA ASP A 118 3.57 -9.47 -16.83
C ASP A 118 4.47 -10.65 -17.17
N ARG A 119 5.79 -10.42 -17.29
CA ARG A 119 6.76 -11.51 -17.46
C ARG A 119 6.69 -12.54 -16.32
N ALA A 120 6.70 -12.08 -15.07
CA ALA A 120 6.64 -12.98 -13.92
C ALA A 120 5.29 -13.69 -13.83
N LYS A 121 4.18 -13.00 -14.16
CA LYS A 121 2.86 -13.63 -14.25
C LYS A 121 2.85 -14.75 -15.29
N LEU A 122 3.37 -14.49 -16.49
CA LEU A 122 3.41 -15.49 -17.57
C LEU A 122 4.19 -16.73 -17.14
N GLU A 123 5.40 -16.55 -16.59
CA GLU A 123 6.25 -17.67 -16.15
C GLU A 123 5.59 -18.46 -15.00
N VAL A 124 5.13 -17.79 -13.95
CA VAL A 124 4.62 -18.45 -12.73
C VAL A 124 3.22 -19.03 -12.93
N PHE A 125 2.32 -18.32 -13.62
CA PHE A 125 0.94 -18.79 -13.80
C PHE A 125 0.83 -19.86 -14.88
N ALA A 126 1.71 -19.87 -15.90
CA ALA A 126 1.81 -21.00 -16.83
C ALA A 126 2.27 -22.27 -16.11
N ALA A 127 3.18 -22.14 -15.12
CA ALA A 127 3.66 -23.26 -14.33
C ALA A 127 2.69 -23.71 -13.21
N SER A 128 1.76 -22.86 -12.77
CA SER A 128 0.85 -23.17 -11.67
C SER A 128 -0.51 -22.46 -11.79
N SER A 129 -1.53 -23.20 -12.23
CA SER A 129 -2.93 -22.75 -12.22
C SER A 129 -3.43 -22.40 -10.82
N ARG A 130 -2.94 -23.09 -9.79
CA ARG A 130 -3.21 -22.77 -8.38
C ARG A 130 -2.69 -21.38 -8.00
N ALA A 131 -1.49 -21.02 -8.43
CA ALA A 131 -0.94 -19.69 -8.16
C ALA A 131 -1.80 -18.60 -8.80
N SER A 132 -2.26 -18.81 -10.04
CA SER A 132 -3.18 -17.90 -10.72
C SER A 132 -4.50 -17.73 -9.96
N ALA A 133 -5.16 -18.83 -9.59
CA ALA A 133 -6.44 -18.77 -8.87
C ALA A 133 -6.32 -18.11 -7.49
N MET A 134 -5.22 -18.36 -6.77
CA MET A 134 -4.93 -17.69 -5.50
C MET A 134 -4.71 -16.19 -5.69
N TRP A 135 -4.01 -15.79 -6.75
CA TRP A 135 -3.80 -14.38 -7.07
C TRP A 135 -5.11 -13.66 -7.37
N ASP A 136 -5.99 -14.27 -8.17
CA ASP A 136 -7.31 -13.70 -8.49
C ASP A 136 -8.17 -13.52 -7.24
N ALA A 137 -8.12 -14.48 -6.30
CA ALA A 137 -8.80 -14.34 -5.01
C ALA A 137 -8.25 -13.17 -4.20
N LEU A 138 -6.92 -13.01 -4.12
CA LEU A 138 -6.29 -11.87 -3.44
C LEU A 138 -6.62 -10.53 -4.12
N LYS A 139 -6.70 -10.49 -5.45
CA LYS A 139 -7.11 -9.31 -6.22
C LYS A 139 -8.55 -8.90 -5.94
N LYS A 140 -9.46 -9.86 -5.80
CA LYS A 140 -10.85 -9.60 -5.42
C LYS A 140 -10.94 -9.07 -3.99
N GLU A 141 -10.22 -9.70 -3.06
CA GLU A 141 -10.17 -9.27 -1.67
C GLU A 141 -9.54 -7.87 -1.51
N GLU A 142 -8.50 -7.53 -2.28
CA GLU A 142 -7.91 -6.19 -2.33
C GLU A 142 -8.98 -5.09 -2.55
N MET A 143 -9.98 -5.37 -3.40
CA MET A 143 -11.00 -4.38 -3.75
C MET A 143 -11.86 -4.00 -2.56
N SER A 144 -12.14 -4.91 -1.61
CA SER A 144 -12.96 -4.60 -0.43
C SER A 144 -12.29 -3.59 0.52
N PHE A 145 -11.00 -3.31 0.34
CA PHE A 145 -10.28 -2.33 1.16
C PHE A 145 -10.14 -0.97 0.51
N ARG A 146 -10.28 -0.85 -0.82
CA ARG A 146 -9.95 0.39 -1.56
C ARG A 146 -10.84 0.75 -2.74
N TRP A 147 -11.78 -0.12 -3.13
CA TRP A 147 -12.63 0.13 -4.29
C TRP A 147 -13.91 0.88 -3.86
N PRO A 148 -14.22 2.03 -4.47
CA PRO A 148 -15.17 2.99 -3.92
C PRO A 148 -16.63 2.77 -4.38
N ASP A 149 -17.01 1.54 -4.74
CA ASP A 149 -18.42 1.18 -4.97
C ASP A 149 -19.15 0.77 -3.68
N GLN A 150 -18.43 0.75 -2.56
CA GLN A 150 -18.91 0.59 -1.20
C GLN A 150 -18.05 1.44 -0.26
N VAL A 151 -18.47 1.59 0.99
CA VAL A 151 -17.61 2.18 2.03
C VAL A 151 -16.52 1.16 2.37
N VAL A 152 -15.26 1.53 2.15
CA VAL A 152 -14.11 0.65 2.40
C VAL A 152 -13.20 1.20 3.50
N LEU A 153 -12.28 0.37 4.00
CA LEU A 153 -11.31 0.79 5.03
C LEU A 153 -10.56 2.07 4.63
N PHE A 154 -10.18 2.23 3.36
CA PHE A 154 -9.48 3.42 2.92
C PHE A 154 -10.34 4.68 3.02
N ASP A 155 -11.66 4.59 2.80
CA ASP A 155 -12.60 5.68 3.07
C ASP A 155 -12.57 6.05 4.54
N GLU A 156 -12.78 5.05 5.39
CA GLU A 156 -12.90 5.23 6.82
C GLU A 156 -11.67 5.85 7.48
N LEU A 157 -10.48 5.51 6.98
CA LEU A 157 -9.22 6.09 7.44
C LEU A 157 -9.08 7.54 6.96
N GLU A 158 -9.41 7.83 5.71
CA GLU A 158 -9.37 9.21 5.20
C GLU A 158 -10.38 10.10 5.95
N SER A 159 -11.65 9.67 6.08
CA SER A 159 -12.70 10.46 6.75
C SER A 159 -12.33 10.77 8.20
N ARG A 160 -11.71 9.82 8.92
CA ARG A 160 -11.28 10.04 10.30
C ARG A 160 -10.25 11.15 10.45
N PHE A 161 -9.29 11.22 9.53
CA PHE A 161 -8.27 12.28 9.55
C PHE A 161 -8.81 13.61 9.02
N MET A 162 -9.69 13.58 8.02
CA MET A 162 -10.40 14.77 7.52
C MET A 162 -11.26 15.42 8.62
N ALA A 163 -11.99 14.61 9.41
CA ALA A 163 -12.77 15.11 10.55
C ALA A 163 -11.91 15.81 11.61
N ALA A 164 -10.61 15.52 11.65
CA ALA A 164 -9.64 16.18 12.52
C ALA A 164 -8.90 17.35 11.86
N GLY A 165 -9.39 17.82 10.70
CA GLY A 165 -8.83 18.95 9.95
C GLY A 165 -7.59 18.60 9.12
N VAL A 166 -7.23 17.32 8.98
CA VAL A 166 -6.10 16.91 8.13
C VAL A 166 -6.55 16.85 6.68
N SER A 167 -5.81 17.52 5.80
CA SER A 167 -6.02 17.45 4.34
C SER A 167 -4.77 16.92 3.65
N SER A 168 -4.96 16.12 2.60
CA SER A 168 -3.87 15.59 1.77
C SER A 168 -4.36 15.32 0.35
N SER A 169 -3.52 15.62 -0.65
CA SER A 169 -3.77 15.25 -2.05
C SER A 169 -3.82 13.74 -2.28
N LEU A 170 -3.33 12.93 -1.34
CA LEU A 170 -3.36 11.46 -1.38
C LEU A 170 -4.67 10.87 -0.87
N MET A 171 -5.61 11.70 -0.37
CA MET A 171 -6.95 11.27 0.04
C MET A 171 -7.84 11.03 -1.19
N TYR A 172 -7.43 10.10 -2.06
CA TYR A 172 -8.03 9.92 -3.37
C TYR A 172 -9.49 9.51 -3.29
N LEU A 173 -9.90 8.78 -2.24
CA LEU A 173 -11.28 8.34 -2.09
C LEU A 173 -12.22 9.53 -1.84
N HIS A 174 -11.71 10.66 -1.34
CA HIS A 174 -12.47 11.88 -1.09
C HIS A 174 -12.17 13.01 -2.09
N ASN A 175 -11.04 12.96 -2.80
CA ASN A 175 -10.58 14.07 -3.66
C ASN A 175 -10.51 13.70 -5.15
N SER A 176 -10.42 12.42 -5.53
CA SER A 176 -10.28 12.03 -6.94
C SER A 176 -11.61 12.14 -7.68
N PRO A 177 -11.74 12.98 -8.73
CA PRO A 177 -12.99 13.11 -9.47
C PRO A 177 -13.50 11.79 -10.06
N GLY A 178 -12.57 10.91 -10.46
CA GLY A 178 -12.89 9.59 -10.99
C GLY A 178 -13.50 8.67 -9.92
N LEU A 179 -12.89 8.61 -8.73
CA LEU A 179 -13.38 7.76 -7.64
C LEU A 179 -14.68 8.30 -7.04
N ILE A 180 -14.82 9.62 -6.91
CA ILE A 180 -16.07 10.28 -6.51
C ILE A 180 -17.21 9.92 -7.47
N ARG A 181 -16.94 9.89 -8.79
CA ARG A 181 -17.96 9.51 -9.78
C ARG A 181 -18.44 8.06 -9.59
N ILE A 182 -17.55 7.14 -9.20
CA ILE A 182 -17.92 5.75 -8.89
C ILE A 182 -18.80 5.71 -7.64
N LYS A 183 -18.43 6.42 -6.57
CA LYS A 183 -19.25 6.52 -5.34
C LYS A 183 -20.65 7.03 -5.60
N LYS A 184 -20.79 8.10 -6.39
CA LYS A 184 -22.09 8.66 -6.80
C LYS A 184 -22.95 7.62 -7.54
N LYS A 185 -22.34 6.86 -8.46
CA LYS A 185 -23.04 5.79 -9.17
C LYS A 185 -23.49 4.65 -8.24
N ALA A 186 -22.75 4.41 -7.17
CA ALA A 186 -23.08 3.43 -6.14
C ALA A 186 -24.05 3.98 -5.06
N GLY A 187 -24.49 5.25 -5.15
CA GLY A 187 -25.41 5.85 -4.18
C GLY A 187 -24.78 6.22 -2.83
N LEU A 188 -23.45 6.40 -2.78
CA LEU A 188 -22.70 6.70 -1.55
C LEU A 188 -22.44 8.20 -1.33
N LEU A 189 -22.74 9.05 -2.34
CA LEU A 189 -22.55 10.50 -2.36
C LEU A 189 -23.66 11.20 -3.15
#